data_AF-A0AAV7EZF1-F1
#
_entry.id   AF-A0AAV7EZF1-F1
#
_cell.length_a   1.000
_cell.length_b   1.000
_cell.length_c   1.000
_cell.angle_alpha   90.00
_cell.angle_beta   90.00
_cell.angle_gamma   90.00
#
_symmetry.space_group_name_H-M   'P 1'
#
loop_
_entity.id
_entity.type
_entity.pdbx_description
1 polymer ?
#
loop_
_entity_poly.entity_id
_entity_poly.type
_entity_poly.pdbx_seq_one_letter_code
_entity_poly.pdbx_strand_id
1 'polypeptide(L)'
;MKAYIKGIDEDTRLSVLQGWSHPVIVADGKTIEKLQKDWTEEEKKSSNFNAKAINAIFCGVNLEQFSRMSCIESSKEASLEIHCEGTASVRLAKLQQITTKF
;
A
#
# COMPACT_ATOMS: atom_id res chain seq x y z
N MET A 1 -4.91 0.31 7.51
CA MET A 1 -4.21 1.61 7.62
C MET A 1 -4.25 2.29 9.00
N LYS A 2 -5.41 2.47 9.64
CA LYS A 2 -5.52 3.15 10.97
C LYS A 2 -4.64 2.55 12.09
N ALA A 3 -4.48 1.23 12.14
CA ALA A 3 -3.64 0.56 13.14
C ALA A 3 -2.13 0.80 12.92
N TYR A 4 -1.70 0.89 11.66
CA TYR A 4 -0.31 1.16 11.31
C TYR A 4 0.07 2.62 11.61
N ILE A 5 -0.81 3.56 11.26
CA ILE A 5 -0.64 4.99 11.57
C ILE A 5 -0.63 5.26 13.08
N LYS A 6 -1.39 4.50 13.88
CA LYS A 6 -1.36 4.58 15.35
C LYS A 6 -0.06 4.09 15.98
N GLY A 7 0.73 3.28 15.27
CA GLY A 7 2.04 2.79 15.72
C GLY A 7 3.21 3.67 15.29
N ILE A 8 2.96 4.74 14.52
CA ILE A 8 4.00 5.70 14.13
C ILE A 8 4.18 6.70 15.27
N ASP A 9 5.45 7.02 15.55
CA ASP A 9 5.88 8.05 16.48
C ASP A 9 5.05 9.35 16.36
N GLU A 10 4.70 9.95 17.50
CA GLU A 10 3.77 11.09 17.58
C GLU A 10 4.26 12.29 16.77
N ASP A 11 5.57 12.57 16.78
CA ASP A 11 6.19 13.65 16.01
C ASP A 11 6.02 13.43 14.50
N THR A 12 6.07 12.18 14.05
CA THR A 12 5.87 11.82 12.64
C THR A 12 4.41 12.02 12.23
N ARG A 13 3.46 11.70 13.12
CA ARG A 13 2.03 11.94 12.90
C ARG A 13 1.70 13.43 12.84
N LEU A 14 2.32 14.23 13.70
CA LEU A 14 2.19 15.69 13.68
C LEU A 14 2.78 16.29 12.40
N SER A 15 3.94 15.79 11.94
CA SER A 15 4.56 16.23 10.69
C SER A 15 3.66 16.01 9.46
N VAL A 16 2.89 14.92 9.41
CA VAL A 16 1.88 14.67 8.36
C VAL A 16 0.74 15.68 8.42
N LEU A 17 0.23 15.97 9.61
CA LEU A 17 -0.91 16.87 9.79
C LEU A 17 -0.56 18.33 9.53
N GLN A 18 0.65 18.73 9.93
CA GLN A 18 1.12 20.11 9.82
C GLN A 18 1.65 20.43 8.43
N GLY A 19 1.97 19.40 7.63
CA GLY A 19 2.46 19.53 6.27
C GLY A 19 3.90 20.04 6.26
N TRP A 20 4.85 19.14 5.99
CA TRP A 20 6.25 19.57 5.84
C TRP A 20 6.40 20.47 4.61
N SER A 21 7.06 21.61 4.79
CA SER A 21 7.42 22.54 3.72
C SER A 21 8.93 22.66 3.65
N HIS A 22 9.46 22.70 2.43
CA HIS A 22 10.91 22.79 2.21
C HIS A 22 11.45 24.10 2.80
N PRO A 23 12.56 24.07 3.56
CA PRO A 23 13.17 25.28 4.10
C PRO A 23 13.54 26.28 2.99
N VAL A 24 13.20 27.55 3.20
CA VAL A 24 13.45 28.62 2.22
C VAL A 24 14.25 29.75 2.84
N ILE A 25 15.08 30.40 2.02
CA ILE A 25 15.74 31.66 2.35
C ILE A 25 15.08 32.78 1.55
N VAL A 26 14.97 33.95 2.14
CA VAL A 26 14.57 35.16 1.41
C VAL A 26 15.84 35.95 1.09
N ALA A 27 16.19 36.00 -0.19
CA ALA A 27 17.30 36.82 -0.69
C ALA A 27 16.75 37.76 -1.76
N ASP A 28 17.00 39.06 -1.61
CA ASP A 28 16.55 40.12 -2.54
C ASP A 28 15.06 40.06 -2.90
N GLY A 29 14.19 39.80 -1.92
CA GLY A 29 12.74 39.72 -2.11
C GLY A 29 12.26 38.47 -2.85
N LYS A 30 13.18 37.53 -3.18
CA LYS A 30 12.85 36.25 -3.78
C LYS A 30 13.03 35.12 -2.77
N THR A 31 12.04 34.25 -2.69
CA THR A 31 12.10 33.02 -1.89
C THR A 31 12.85 31.96 -2.68
N ILE A 32 13.97 31.48 -2.15
CA ILE A 32 14.82 30.47 -2.77
C ILE A 32 14.88 29.27 -1.82
N GLU A 33 14.75 28.06 -2.37
CA GLU A 33 14.93 26.84 -1.59
C GLU A 33 16.33 26.76 -1.00
N LYS A 34 16.39 26.48 0.30
CA LYS A 34 17.64 26.36 1.04
C LYS A 34 18.28 25.02 0.74
N LEU A 35 19.59 25.02 0.49
CA LEU A 35 20.38 23.80 0.31
C LEU A 35 20.42 22.98 1.60
N GLN A 36 20.36 21.64 1.49
CA GLN A 36 20.40 20.73 2.65
C GLN A 36 21.58 20.94 3.58
N LYS A 37 22.74 21.35 3.04
CA LYS A 37 23.96 21.61 3.81
C LYS A 37 23.79 22.76 4.81
N ASP A 38 22.90 23.71 4.51
CA ASP A 38 22.68 24.91 5.30
C ASP A 38 21.50 24.74 6.27
N TRP A 39 20.83 23.58 6.24
CA TRP A 39 19.70 23.30 7.12
C TRP A 39 20.13 23.25 8.58
N THR A 40 19.29 23.85 9.42
CA THR A 40 19.33 23.72 10.87
C THR A 40 18.99 22.29 11.29
N GLU A 41 19.35 21.92 12.51
CA GLU A 41 19.05 20.59 13.04
C GLU A 41 17.52 20.37 13.15
N GLU A 42 16.74 21.40 13.46
CA GLU A 42 15.27 21.32 13.46
C GLU A 42 14.69 21.07 12.06
N GLU A 43 15.21 21.73 11.03
CA GLU A 43 14.80 21.56 9.63
C GLU A 43 15.11 20.14 9.14
N LYS A 44 16.31 19.62 9.45
CA LYS A 44 16.70 18.23 9.15
C LYS A 44 15.82 17.22 9.88
N LYS A 45 15.54 17.43 11.17
CA LYS A 45 14.67 16.57 11.97
C LYS A 45 13.26 16.52 11.36
N SER A 46 12.72 17.67 10.98
CA SER A 46 11.41 17.79 10.32
C SER A 46 11.38 17.07 8.98
N SER A 47 12.43 17.20 8.16
CA SER A 47 12.55 16.47 6.89
C SER A 47 12.61 14.96 7.09
N ASN A 48 13.31 14.49 8.12
CA ASN A 48 13.39 13.06 8.46
C ASN A 48 12.03 12.50 8.90
N PHE A 49 11.27 13.25 9.68
CA PHE A 49 9.91 12.85 10.05
C PHE A 49 9.00 12.80 8.83
N ASN A 50 9.09 13.77 7.92
CA ASN A 50 8.34 13.73 6.68
C ASN A 50 8.68 12.50 5.82
N ALA A 51 9.96 12.16 5.69
CA ALA A 51 10.38 10.95 4.97
C ALA A 51 9.83 9.67 5.61
N LYS A 52 9.87 9.57 6.94
CA LYS A 52 9.29 8.44 7.69
C LYS A 52 7.78 8.34 7.50
N ALA A 53 7.08 9.47 7.53
CA ALA A 53 5.65 9.55 7.29
C ALA A 53 5.27 9.05 5.89
N ILE A 54 5.95 9.54 4.85
CA ILE A 54 5.72 9.13 3.46
C ILE A 54 5.95 7.62 3.32
N ASN A 55 7.06 7.11 3.88
CA ASN A 55 7.36 5.69 3.85
C ASN A 55 6.26 4.86 4.55
N ALA A 56 5.78 5.32 5.70
CA ALA A 56 4.73 4.62 6.44
C ALA A 56 3.39 4.59 5.69
N ILE A 57 3.03 5.68 4.99
CA ILE A 57 1.85 5.72 4.12
C ILE A 57 2.03 4.72 2.97
N PHE A 58 3.19 4.71 2.32
CA PHE A 58 3.47 3.80 1.20
C PHE A 58 3.44 2.33 1.62
N CYS A 59 4.07 1.98 2.75
CA CYS A 59 4.00 0.64 3.34
C CYS A 59 2.56 0.24 3.68
N GLY A 60 1.77 1.16 4.26
CA GLY A 60 0.38 0.92 4.60
C GLY A 60 -0.51 0.66 3.38
N VAL A 61 -0.31 1.42 2.29
CA VAL A 61 -1.00 1.23 1.00
C VAL A 61 -0.61 -0.09 0.35
N ASN A 62 0.68 -0.41 0.30
CA ASN A 62 1.16 -1.67 -0.28
C ASN A 62 0.61 -2.89 0.46
N LEU A 63 0.55 -2.84 1.79
CA LEU A 63 -0.01 -3.93 2.59
C LEU A 63 -1.50 -4.17 2.28
N GLU A 64 -2.26 -3.08 2.14
CA GLU A 64 -3.69 -3.16 1.79
C GLU A 64 -3.90 -3.67 0.36
N GLN A 65 -3.11 -3.19 -0.59
CA GLN A 65 -3.14 -3.67 -1.97
C GLN A 65 -2.77 -5.16 -2.04
N PHE A 66 -1.73 -5.58 -1.34
CA PHE A 66 -1.30 -6.98 -1.27
C PHE A 66 -2.40 -7.86 -0.66
N SER A 67 -2.99 -7.46 0.47
CA SER A 67 -4.09 -8.17 1.10
C SER A 67 -5.32 -8.28 0.19
N ARG A 68 -5.58 -7.26 -0.64
CA ARG A 68 -6.68 -7.30 -1.60
C ARG A 68 -6.40 -8.24 -2.76
N MET A 69 -5.16 -8.25 -3.28
CA MET A 69 -4.75 -9.18 -4.34
C MET A 69 -4.83 -10.63 -3.86
N SER A 70 -4.28 -10.94 -2.68
CA SER A 70 -4.33 -12.29 -2.12
C SER A 70 -5.76 -12.77 -1.83
N CYS A 71 -6.63 -11.87 -1.37
CA CYS A 71 -8.05 -12.18 -1.18
C CYS A 71 -8.76 -12.46 -2.51
N ILE A 72 -8.43 -11.74 -3.58
CA ILE A 72 -8.99 -11.98 -4.92
C ILE A 72 -8.48 -13.30 -5.49
N GLU A 73 -7.21 -13.63 -5.34
CA GLU A 73 -6.66 -14.93 -5.76
C GLU A 73 -7.34 -16.07 -5.04
N SER A 74 -7.40 -16.01 -3.70
CA SER A 74 -8.11 -17.02 -2.89
C SER A 74 -9.60 -17.11 -3.23
N SER A 75 -10.28 -15.97 -3.47
CA SER A 75 -11.68 -15.96 -3.88
C SER A 75 -11.89 -16.51 -5.29
N LYS A 76 -10.95 -16.30 -6.22
CA LYS A 76 -11.00 -16.90 -7.56
C LYS A 76 -10.81 -18.41 -7.48
N GLU A 77 -9.84 -18.87 -6.68
CA GLU A 77 -9.63 -20.30 -6.43
C GLU A 77 -10.87 -20.93 -5.78
N ALA A 78 -11.43 -20.31 -4.73
CA ALA A 78 -12.65 -20.78 -4.08
C ALA A 78 -13.88 -20.75 -5.01
N SER A 79 -14.01 -19.71 -5.86
CA SER A 79 -15.11 -19.63 -6.83
C SER A 79 -14.97 -20.68 -7.94
N LEU A 80 -13.76 -21.03 -8.35
CA LEU A 80 -13.50 -22.11 -9.31
C LEU A 80 -13.79 -23.48 -8.70
N GLU A 81 -13.37 -23.72 -7.46
CA GLU A 81 -13.61 -24.99 -6.76
C GLU A 81 -15.12 -25.25 -6.58
N ILE A 82 -15.87 -24.24 -6.09
CA ILE A 82 -17.32 -24.35 -5.87
C ILE A 82 -18.08 -24.49 -7.21
N HIS A 83 -17.66 -23.78 -8.27
CA HIS A 83 -18.34 -23.89 -9.58
C HIS A 83 -18.00 -25.20 -10.29
N CYS A 84 -16.78 -25.71 -10.15
CA CYS A 84 -16.36 -27.00 -10.70
C CYS A 84 -17.02 -28.19 -9.99
N GLU A 85 -17.25 -28.14 -8.68
CA GLU A 85 -17.99 -29.19 -7.95
C GLU A 85 -19.49 -29.21 -8.28
N GLY A 86 -20.03 -28.06 -8.71
CA GLY A 86 -21.43 -27.90 -9.13
C GLY A 86 -21.72 -28.32 -10.57
N THR A 87 -20.74 -28.36 -11.48
CA THR A 87 -20.99 -28.78 -12.87
C THR A 87 -21.17 -30.29 -12.98
N ALA A 88 -22.43 -30.73 -12.89
CA ALA A 88 -22.90 -32.03 -13.39
C ALA A 88 -22.35 -32.37 -14.79
N SER A 89 -21.97 -31.35 -15.58
CA SER A 89 -21.26 -31.42 -16.86
C SER A 89 -19.95 -32.22 -16.81
N VAL A 90 -19.15 -32.14 -15.74
CA VAL A 90 -17.88 -32.88 -15.62
C VAL A 90 -18.13 -34.36 -15.33
N ARG A 91 -19.15 -34.66 -14.51
CA ARG A 91 -19.60 -36.05 -14.27
C ARG A 91 -20.21 -36.66 -15.53
N LEU A 92 -21.01 -35.90 -16.27
CA LEU A 92 -21.62 -36.34 -17.53
C LEU A 92 -20.56 -36.56 -18.62
N ALA A 93 -19.58 -35.66 -18.74
CA ALA A 93 -18.47 -35.82 -19.68
C ALA A 93 -17.61 -37.05 -19.37
N LYS A 94 -17.31 -37.33 -18.10
CA LYS A 94 -16.62 -38.57 -17.68
C LYS A 94 -17.45 -39.82 -17.95
N LEU A 95 -18.77 -39.78 -17.70
CA LEU A 95 -19.67 -40.90 -18.00
C LEU A 95 -19.74 -41.17 -19.51
N GLN A 96 -19.92 -40.13 -20.34
CA GLN A 96 -19.93 -40.27 -21.80
C GLN A 96 -18.58 -40.79 -22.32
N GLN A 97 -17.45 -40.36 -21.76
CA GLN A 97 -16.13 -40.87 -22.15
C GLN A 97 -15.93 -42.36 -21.81
N ILE A 98 -16.60 -42.88 -20.79
CA ILE A 98 -16.59 -44.31 -20.43
C ILE A 98 -17.58 -45.09 -21.30
N THR A 99 -18.75 -44.52 -21.62
CA THR A 99 -19.77 -45.17 -22.45
C THR A 99 -19.39 -45.27 -23.94
N THR A 100 -18.62 -44.32 -24.47
CA THR A 100 -18.16 -44.34 -25.88
C THR A 100 -17.00 -45.32 -26.14
N LYS A 101 -16.56 -46.09 -25.14
CA LYS A 101 -15.51 -47.12 -25.28
C LYS A 101 -16.04 -48.56 -25.44
N PHE A 102 -17.28 -48.72 -25.90
CA PHE A 102 -17.83 -50.00 -26.35
C PHE A 102 -18.33 -49.90 -27.79
#